data_AF-A0A820TRX2-F1
#
_entry.id   AF-A0A820TRX2-F1
#
_cell.length_a   1.000
_cell.length_b   1.000
_cell.length_c   1.000
_cell.angle_alpha   90.00
_cell.angle_beta   90.00
_cell.angle_gamma   90.00
#
_symmetry.space_group_name_H-M   'P 1'
#
loop_
_entity.id
_entity.type
_entity.pdbx_description
1 polymer ?
#
loop_
_entity_poly.entity_id
_entity_poly.type
_entity_poly.pdbx_seq_one_letter_code
_entity_poly.pdbx_strand_id
1 'polypeptide(L)'
;MVSRNDLDLETKINLIKDKELGLSHRELGNRFRVSIGAITNILKRKQEYISDYESNLNKKVKRKIHNDLGQSINDSVYEWFVSQRAKKIPVSGPILQAYAKKVAQELNDSSGFKASNGWLERFRVRYNVNFRVISGEGAAVDVHTIKDWKVRLPQIIEHYSPVDIYNCDETGLFFKLMPDRSLVVNADDCRGGKKSRDRFTVLLCANWAGTHKLKPMVIGE
;
A
#
# COMPACT_ATOMS: atom_id res chain seq x y z
N MET A 1 16.15 19.13 -24.04
CA MET A 1 16.74 18.58 -22.79
C MET A 1 16.60 17.07 -22.80
N VAL A 2 17.69 16.32 -22.95
CA VAL A 2 17.64 14.86 -22.87
C VAL A 2 17.44 14.49 -21.40
N SER A 3 16.31 13.86 -21.08
CA SER A 3 16.01 13.34 -19.76
C SER A 3 17.12 12.38 -19.32
N ARG A 4 17.72 12.58 -18.14
CA ARG A 4 18.64 11.62 -17.54
C ARG A 4 17.85 10.34 -17.25
N ASN A 5 18.14 9.28 -18.00
CA ASN A 5 17.58 7.95 -17.74
C ASN A 5 18.22 7.36 -16.47
N ASP A 6 17.76 7.78 -15.29
CA ASP A 6 18.25 7.31 -14.01
C ASP A 6 17.52 6.02 -13.60
N LEU A 7 18.26 4.91 -13.73
CA LEU A 7 17.82 3.55 -13.43
C LEU A 7 17.45 3.38 -11.95
N ASP A 8 16.44 2.55 -11.67
CA ASP A 8 16.18 2.10 -10.31
C ASP A 8 17.25 1.12 -9.80
N LEU A 9 17.21 0.82 -8.50
CA LEU A 9 18.23 0.01 -7.84
C LEU A 9 18.19 -1.45 -8.32
N GLU A 10 16.99 -2.00 -8.54
CA GLU A 10 16.81 -3.34 -9.12
C GLU A 10 17.48 -3.46 -10.50
N THR A 11 17.28 -2.48 -11.38
CA THR A 11 17.89 -2.44 -12.71
C THR A 11 19.41 -2.27 -12.63
N LYS A 12 19.91 -1.45 -11.67
CA LYS A 12 21.35 -1.31 -11.41
C LYS A 12 21.97 -2.64 -10.92
N ILE A 13 21.27 -3.40 -10.07
CA ILE A 13 21.72 -4.72 -9.62
C ILE A 13 21.72 -5.74 -10.76
N ASN A 14 20.67 -5.76 -11.59
CA ASN A 14 20.63 -6.64 -12.76
C ASN A 14 21.77 -6.35 -13.73
N LEU A 15 22.11 -5.07 -13.93
CA LEU A 15 23.28 -4.66 -14.70
C LEU A 15 24.59 -5.19 -14.10
N ILE A 16 24.75 -5.11 -12.77
CA ILE A 16 25.95 -5.62 -12.07
C ILE A 16 26.06 -7.14 -12.24
N LYS A 17 24.95 -7.87 -12.08
CA LYS A 17 24.90 -9.33 -12.28
C LYS A 17 25.25 -9.72 -13.71
N ASP A 18 24.66 -9.05 -14.70
CA ASP A 18 24.99 -9.27 -16.11
C ASP A 18 26.47 -9.01 -16.39
N LYS A 19 27.07 -8.01 -15.72
CA LYS A 19 28.51 -7.76 -15.83
C LYS A 19 29.35 -8.88 -15.25
N GLU A 20 28.95 -9.44 -14.11
CA GLU A 20 29.60 -10.59 -13.47
C GLU A 20 29.46 -11.88 -14.28
N LEU A 21 28.38 -12.02 -15.05
CA LEU A 21 28.17 -13.08 -16.05
C LEU A 21 29.02 -12.90 -17.32
N GLY A 22 29.83 -11.84 -17.41
CA GLY A 22 30.81 -11.64 -18.48
C GLY A 22 30.37 -10.71 -19.62
N LEU A 23 29.19 -10.07 -19.55
CA LEU A 23 28.75 -9.16 -20.62
C LEU A 23 29.70 -7.96 -20.80
N SER A 24 29.87 -7.52 -22.04
CA SER A 24 30.65 -6.34 -22.41
C SER A 24 29.91 -5.04 -22.09
N HIS A 25 30.64 -3.94 -21.93
CA HIS A 25 30.03 -2.62 -21.70
C HIS A 25 29.09 -2.19 -22.83
N ARG A 26 29.35 -2.62 -24.06
CA ARG A 26 28.52 -2.31 -25.23
C ARG A 26 27.18 -3.07 -25.17
N GLU A 27 27.20 -4.35 -24.82
CA GLU A 27 25.99 -5.16 -24.67
C GLU A 27 25.10 -4.64 -23.53
N LEU A 28 25.72 -4.30 -22.39
CA LEU A 28 25.02 -3.68 -21.26
C LEU A 28 24.39 -2.33 -21.64
N GLY A 29 25.12 -1.49 -22.39
CA GLY A 29 24.61 -0.20 -22.86
C GLY A 29 23.38 -0.34 -23.75
N ASN A 30 23.39 -1.34 -24.65
CA ASN A 30 22.26 -1.65 -25.51
C ASN A 30 21.06 -2.21 -24.72
N ARG A 31 21.30 -3.17 -23.81
CA ARG A 31 20.25 -3.83 -23.02
C ARG A 31 19.53 -2.86 -22.09
N PHE A 32 20.28 -2.05 -21.36
CA PHE A 32 19.74 -1.14 -20.33
C PHE A 32 19.50 0.28 -20.84
N ARG A 33 19.81 0.57 -22.12
CA ARG A 33 19.66 1.89 -22.75
C ARG A 33 20.34 3.01 -21.95
N VAL A 34 21.61 2.77 -21.60
CA VAL A 34 22.46 3.71 -20.84
C VAL A 34 23.81 3.92 -21.52
N SER A 35 24.42 5.08 -21.30
CA SER A 35 25.74 5.37 -21.83
C SER A 35 26.83 4.54 -21.14
N ILE A 36 27.93 4.26 -21.83
CA ILE A 36 29.07 3.53 -21.27
C ILE A 36 29.60 4.21 -20.00
N GLY A 37 29.64 5.55 -19.97
CA GLY A 37 30.03 6.29 -18.76
C GLY A 37 29.11 6.06 -17.57
N ALA A 38 27.80 5.90 -17.79
CA ALA A 38 26.86 5.56 -16.73
C ALA A 38 27.12 4.15 -16.18
N ILE A 39 27.41 3.18 -17.06
CA ILE A 39 27.77 1.81 -16.68
C ILE A 39 29.03 1.81 -15.81
N THR A 40 30.09 2.51 -16.23
CA THR A 40 31.33 2.62 -15.47
C THR A 40 31.10 3.23 -14.08
N ASN A 41 30.28 4.27 -13.98
CA ASN A 41 29.93 4.88 -12.70
C ASN A 41 29.12 3.95 -11.80
N ILE A 42 28.19 3.16 -12.38
CA ILE A 42 27.41 2.17 -11.62
C ILE A 42 28.34 1.09 -11.05
N LEU A 43 29.25 0.56 -11.87
CA LEU A 43 30.18 -0.49 -11.47
C LEU A 43 31.19 0.00 -10.42
N LYS A 44 31.64 1.26 -10.50
CA LYS A 44 32.51 1.87 -9.46
C LYS A 44 31.86 1.87 -8.07
N ARG A 45 30.55 2.04 -8.00
CA ARG A 45 29.78 2.09 -6.74
C ARG A 45 29.01 0.80 -6.47
N LYS A 46 29.41 -0.33 -7.08
CA LYS A 46 28.66 -1.59 -7.03
C LYS A 46 28.34 -2.04 -5.60
N GLN A 47 29.29 -1.90 -4.68
CA GLN A 47 29.13 -2.38 -3.31
C GLN A 47 28.10 -1.57 -2.54
N GLU A 48 28.04 -0.25 -2.78
CA GLU A 48 27.02 0.62 -2.20
C GLU A 48 25.62 0.22 -2.71
N TYR A 49 25.48 -0.06 -4.01
CA TYR A 49 24.19 -0.46 -4.57
C TYR A 49 23.74 -1.83 -4.07
N ILE A 50 24.65 -2.79 -3.90
CA ILE A 50 24.34 -4.11 -3.34
C ILE A 50 23.86 -3.97 -1.89
N SER A 51 24.60 -3.23 -1.05
CA SER A 51 24.23 -2.98 0.34
C SER A 51 22.88 -2.23 0.46
N ASP A 52 22.67 -1.20 -0.36
CA ASP A 52 21.38 -0.49 -0.42
C ASP A 52 20.24 -1.45 -0.85
N TYR A 53 20.50 -2.37 -1.79
CA TYR A 53 19.47 -3.27 -2.30
C TYR A 53 19.07 -4.36 -1.29
N GLU A 54 20.04 -4.84 -0.50
CA GLU A 54 19.80 -5.80 0.56
C GLU A 54 19.09 -5.18 1.76
N SER A 55 19.44 -3.93 2.10
CA SER A 55 18.85 -3.21 3.25
C SER A 55 17.50 -2.55 2.95
N ASN A 56 17.18 -2.28 1.68
CA ASN A 56 15.93 -1.62 1.32
C ASN A 56 14.74 -2.60 1.32
N LEU A 57 13.69 -2.24 2.05
CA LEU A 57 12.41 -2.94 2.02
C LEU A 57 11.70 -2.82 0.67
N ASN A 58 11.94 -1.72 -0.07
CA ASN A 58 11.47 -1.56 -1.45
C ASN A 58 12.65 -1.49 -2.43
N LYS A 59 12.83 -2.59 -3.16
CA LYS A 59 13.89 -2.83 -4.16
C LYS A 59 13.81 -1.92 -5.38
N LYS A 60 12.65 -1.31 -5.63
CA LYS A 60 12.40 -0.41 -6.78
C LYS A 60 12.79 1.05 -6.48
N VAL A 61 13.22 1.36 -5.26
CA VAL A 61 13.65 2.72 -4.89
C VAL A 61 15.04 3.00 -5.45
N LYS A 62 15.24 4.17 -6.05
CA LYS A 62 16.47 4.52 -6.79
C LYS A 62 17.75 4.56 -5.94
N ARG A 63 17.66 5.01 -4.68
CA ARG A 63 18.72 4.99 -3.65
C ARG A 63 18.19 5.46 -2.29
N LYS A 64 18.78 4.98 -1.19
CA LYS A 64 18.59 5.57 0.14
C LYS A 64 19.42 6.87 0.21
N ILE A 65 18.76 8.02 0.37
CA ILE A 65 19.47 9.27 0.70
C ILE A 65 19.84 9.18 2.17
N HIS A 66 21.14 9.17 2.48
CA HIS A 66 21.64 9.28 3.85
C HIS A 66 21.43 10.72 4.34
N ASN A 67 20.23 11.00 4.85
CA ASN A 67 20.03 12.01 5.86
C ASN A 67 19.87 11.24 7.18
N ASP A 68 20.86 11.35 8.05
CA ASP A 68 20.97 10.52 9.25
C ASP A 68 19.74 10.71 10.16
N LEU A 69 19.39 11.96 10.47
CA LEU A 69 18.23 12.28 11.31
C LEU A 69 16.90 11.90 10.64
N GLY A 70 16.74 12.26 9.36
CA GLY A 70 15.51 11.95 8.63
C GLY A 70 15.30 10.44 8.47
N GLN A 71 16.38 9.67 8.36
CA GLN A 71 16.33 8.22 8.29
C GLN A 71 16.01 7.61 9.66
N SER A 72 16.60 8.09 10.74
CA SER A 72 16.27 7.67 12.11
C SER A 72 14.79 7.89 12.43
N ILE A 73 14.22 9.05 12.06
CA ILE A 73 12.78 9.30 12.20
C ILE A 73 11.97 8.25 11.44
N ASN A 74 12.34 7.98 10.18
CA ASN A 74 11.62 7.00 9.38
C ASN A 74 11.70 5.58 9.96
N ASP A 75 12.88 5.15 10.43
CA ASP A 75 13.08 3.80 10.97
C ASP A 75 12.29 3.62 12.28
N SER A 76 12.35 4.57 13.21
CA SER A 76 11.55 4.54 14.44
C SER A 76 10.04 4.53 14.17
N VAL A 77 9.57 5.33 13.20
CA VAL A 77 8.16 5.35 12.80
C VAL A 77 7.74 4.01 12.19
N TYR A 78 8.61 3.36 11.41
CA TYR A 78 8.33 2.07 10.82
C TYR A 78 8.29 0.95 11.85
N GLU A 79 9.25 0.89 12.77
CA GLU A 79 9.26 -0.08 13.88
C GLU A 79 7.99 0.03 14.72
N TRP A 80 7.61 1.26 15.07
CA TRP A 80 6.36 1.52 15.77
C TRP A 80 5.15 1.05 14.94
N PHE A 81 5.09 1.39 13.65
CA PHE A 81 4.00 0.95 12.78
C PHE A 81 3.86 -0.58 12.77
N VAL A 82 4.96 -1.32 12.62
CA VAL A 82 4.96 -2.79 12.66
C VAL A 82 4.43 -3.30 14.02
N SER A 83 4.85 -2.69 15.13
CA SER A 83 4.37 -3.06 16.46
C SER A 83 2.85 -2.87 16.62
N GLN A 84 2.28 -1.81 16.05
CA GLN A 84 0.83 -1.57 16.09
C GLN A 84 0.07 -2.56 15.21
N ARG A 85 0.63 -2.89 14.05
CA ARG A 85 0.03 -3.88 13.14
C ARG A 85 0.06 -5.30 13.72
N ALA A 86 1.10 -5.66 14.48
CA ALA A 86 1.15 -6.93 15.21
C ALA A 86 0.01 -7.05 16.24
N LYS A 87 -0.40 -5.94 16.85
CA LYS A 87 -1.56 -5.84 17.76
C LYS A 87 -2.90 -5.70 17.04
N LYS A 88 -2.93 -5.84 15.70
CA LYS A 88 -4.10 -5.64 14.83
C LYS A 88 -4.72 -4.23 14.91
N ILE A 89 -3.98 -3.23 15.39
CA ILE A 89 -4.47 -1.85 15.51
C ILE A 89 -4.39 -1.16 14.14
N PRO A 90 -5.50 -0.59 13.60
CA PRO A 90 -5.47 0.18 12.37
C PRO A 90 -4.70 1.50 12.59
N VAL A 91 -3.74 1.78 11.70
CA VAL A 91 -2.96 3.03 11.72
C VAL A 91 -3.27 3.82 10.45
N SER A 92 -3.90 4.98 10.61
CA SER A 92 -4.21 5.89 9.51
C SER A 92 -3.02 6.80 9.16
N GLY A 93 -3.06 7.43 7.99
CA GLY A 93 -2.06 8.43 7.59
C GLY A 93 -1.87 9.54 8.62
N PRO A 94 -2.94 10.20 9.10
CA PRO A 94 -2.85 11.23 10.14
C PRO A 94 -2.24 10.73 11.45
N ILE A 95 -2.56 9.51 11.89
CA ILE A 95 -1.96 8.91 13.09
C ILE A 95 -0.45 8.73 12.89
N LEU A 96 -0.04 8.22 11.73
CA LEU A 96 1.36 8.02 11.40
C LEU A 96 2.14 9.35 11.34
N GLN A 97 1.53 10.40 10.77
CA GLN A 97 2.10 11.75 10.74
C GLN A 97 2.24 12.36 12.14
N ALA A 98 1.25 12.17 13.01
CA ALA A 98 1.32 12.64 14.40
C ALA A 98 2.45 11.93 15.16
N TYR A 99 2.58 10.60 15.00
CA TYR A 99 3.66 9.84 15.62
C TYR A 99 5.03 10.26 15.08
N ALA A 100 5.16 10.50 13.77
CA ALA A 100 6.41 10.97 13.19
C ALA A 100 6.86 12.35 13.70
N LYS A 101 5.91 13.26 13.97
CA LYS A 101 6.23 14.54 14.63
C LYS A 101 6.74 14.33 16.06
N LYS A 102 6.12 13.41 16.80
CA LYS A 102 6.57 13.06 18.16
C LYS A 102 7.99 12.50 18.14
N VAL A 103 8.29 11.56 17.25
CA VAL A 103 9.64 11.00 17.08
C VAL A 103 10.65 12.10 16.71
N ALA A 104 10.30 13.02 15.82
CA ALA A 104 11.18 14.13 15.46
C ALA A 104 11.50 15.03 16.66
N GLN A 105 10.52 15.29 17.54
CA GLN A 105 10.74 16.03 18.78
C GLN A 105 11.65 15.27 19.75
N GLU A 106 11.45 13.95 19.91
CA GLU A 106 12.27 13.10 20.77
C GLU A 106 13.73 13.02 20.28
N LEU A 107 13.94 13.09 18.96
CA LEU A 107 15.27 13.13 18.34
C LEU A 107 15.87 14.55 18.27
N ASN A 108 15.29 15.54 18.96
CA ASN A 108 15.73 16.93 18.99
C ASN A 108 15.89 17.57 17.60
N ASP A 109 14.98 17.27 16.67
CA ASP A 109 15.02 17.86 15.34
C ASP A 109 14.81 19.38 15.39
N SER A 110 15.90 20.12 15.15
CA SER A 110 15.91 21.57 15.10
C SER A 110 15.41 22.12 13.75
N SER A 111 15.21 21.24 12.74
CA SER A 111 14.87 21.64 11.37
C SER A 111 13.36 21.81 11.12
N GLY A 112 12.52 21.47 12.10
CA GLY A 112 11.07 21.68 12.02
C GLY A 112 10.37 20.68 11.10
N PHE A 113 10.68 19.38 11.25
CA PHE A 113 10.03 18.30 10.52
C PHE A 113 8.50 18.39 10.56
N LYS A 114 7.87 18.50 9.38
CA LYS A 114 6.43 18.78 9.26
C LYS A 114 5.54 17.55 9.14
N ALA A 115 6.11 16.36 8.96
CA ALA A 115 5.38 15.14 8.60
C ALA A 115 4.34 15.37 7.49
N SER A 116 4.73 16.05 6.40
CA SER A 116 3.82 16.46 5.33
C SER A 116 3.21 15.26 4.58
N ASN A 117 2.18 15.52 3.76
CA ASN A 117 1.62 14.48 2.88
C ASN A 117 2.66 13.92 1.91
N GLY A 118 3.57 14.77 1.39
CA GLY A 118 4.68 14.32 0.54
C GLY A 118 5.69 13.45 1.30
N TRP A 119 5.93 13.71 2.58
CA TRP A 119 6.72 12.78 3.42
C TRP A 119 6.00 11.44 3.58
N LEU A 120 4.70 11.45 3.91
CA LEU A 120 3.91 10.24 4.13
C LEU A 120 3.88 9.35 2.87
N GLU A 121 3.73 9.94 1.69
CA GLU A 121 3.79 9.23 0.41
C GLU A 121 5.16 8.56 0.20
N ARG A 122 6.25 9.31 0.43
CA ARG A 122 7.61 8.78 0.29
C ARG A 122 7.93 7.70 1.32
N PHE A 123 7.45 7.87 2.55
CA PHE A 123 7.56 6.86 3.61
C PHE A 123 6.89 5.56 3.17
N ARG A 124 5.64 5.65 2.69
CA ARG A 124 4.92 4.49 2.18
C ARG A 124 5.67 3.77 1.06
N VAL A 125 6.18 4.51 0.09
CA VAL A 125 6.96 3.93 -1.01
C VAL A 125 8.23 3.27 -0.46
N ARG A 126 8.97 3.92 0.44
CA ARG A 126 10.23 3.40 1.00
C ARG A 126 10.04 2.10 1.77
N TYR A 127 9.02 2.03 2.61
CA TYR A 127 8.75 0.88 3.48
C TYR A 127 7.73 -0.10 2.88
N ASN A 128 7.33 0.09 1.61
CA ASN A 128 6.34 -0.72 0.92
C ASN A 128 4.98 -0.84 1.67
N VAL A 129 4.55 0.27 2.29
CA VAL A 129 3.29 0.34 3.05
C VAL A 129 2.14 0.78 2.15
N ASN A 130 1.10 -0.05 2.10
CA ASN A 130 -0.10 0.19 1.29
C ASN A 130 -1.29 0.59 2.17
N PHE A 131 -2.04 1.59 1.72
CA PHE A 131 -3.31 1.95 2.34
C PHE A 131 -4.42 1.06 1.76
N ARG A 132 -5.05 0.26 2.61
CA ARG A 132 -6.17 -0.61 2.25
C ARG A 132 -7.26 -0.44 3.30
N VAL A 133 -8.51 -0.54 2.88
CA VAL A 133 -9.62 -0.70 3.81
C VAL A 133 -9.46 -2.07 4.46
N ILE A 134 -9.37 -2.10 5.79
CA ILE A 134 -9.34 -3.34 6.55
C ILE A 134 -10.80 -3.75 6.75
N SER A 135 -11.30 -4.66 5.92
CA SER A 135 -12.62 -5.27 6.10
C SER A 135 -12.56 -6.24 7.28
N GLY A 136 -13.49 -6.11 8.23
CA GLY A 136 -13.48 -6.87 9.49
C GLY A 136 -13.69 -8.38 9.32
N GLU A 137 -14.42 -8.79 8.29
CA GLU A 137 -14.77 -10.21 8.06
C GLU A 137 -13.56 -11.08 7.72
N GLY A 138 -12.58 -10.53 6.98
CA GLY A 138 -11.38 -11.27 6.60
C GLY A 138 -10.44 -11.61 7.75
N ALA A 139 -10.59 -10.97 8.92
CA ALA A 139 -9.77 -11.25 10.10
C ALA A 139 -10.30 -12.41 10.96
N ALA A 140 -11.54 -12.87 10.71
CA ALA A 140 -12.19 -13.95 11.45
C ALA A 140 -12.01 -15.33 10.79
N VAL A 141 -11.57 -15.38 9.53
CA VAL A 141 -11.42 -16.62 8.79
C VAL A 141 -9.97 -17.11 8.89
N ASP A 142 -9.79 -18.35 9.37
CA ASP A 142 -8.49 -18.99 9.44
C ASP A 142 -7.89 -19.26 8.04
N VAL A 143 -6.56 -19.17 7.93
CA VAL A 143 -5.85 -19.34 6.66
C VAL A 143 -6.00 -20.76 6.12
N HIS A 144 -6.10 -21.77 6.99
CA HIS A 144 -6.34 -23.16 6.60
C HIS A 144 -7.74 -23.30 5.99
N THR A 145 -8.76 -22.74 6.64
CA THR A 145 -10.14 -22.69 6.11
C THR A 145 -10.19 -22.09 4.71
N ILE A 146 -9.45 -20.99 4.45
CA ILE A 146 -9.38 -20.40 3.10
C ILE A 146 -8.76 -21.36 2.08
N LYS A 147 -7.67 -22.05 2.44
CA LYS A 147 -7.02 -23.02 1.55
C LYS A 147 -7.94 -24.19 1.23
N ASP A 148 -8.63 -24.72 2.23
CA ASP A 148 -9.56 -25.83 2.07
C ASP A 148 -10.73 -25.46 1.16
N TRP A 149 -11.33 -24.29 1.38
CA TRP A 149 -12.43 -23.80 0.53
C TRP A 149 -11.99 -23.49 -0.90
N LYS A 150 -10.74 -23.07 -1.13
CA LYS A 150 -10.21 -22.89 -2.49
C LYS A 150 -10.12 -24.19 -3.28
N VAL A 151 -9.90 -25.33 -2.61
CA VAL A 151 -9.89 -26.65 -3.24
C VAL A 151 -11.31 -27.19 -3.38
N ARG A 152 -12.13 -27.04 -2.35
CA ARG A 152 -13.47 -27.63 -2.27
C ARG A 152 -14.51 -26.91 -3.12
N LEU A 153 -14.48 -25.58 -3.18
CA LEU A 153 -15.50 -24.80 -3.89
C LEU A 153 -15.56 -25.13 -5.38
N PRO A 154 -14.44 -25.21 -6.14
CA PRO A 154 -14.47 -25.64 -7.53
C PRO A 154 -15.12 -27.00 -7.74
N GLN A 155 -14.86 -27.98 -6.87
CA GLN A 155 -15.44 -29.33 -6.95
C GLN A 155 -16.95 -29.31 -6.73
N ILE A 156 -17.45 -28.46 -5.84
CA ILE A 156 -18.89 -28.33 -5.59
C ILE A 156 -19.59 -27.69 -6.80
N ILE A 157 -19.02 -26.60 -7.33
CA ILE A 157 -19.67 -25.83 -8.40
C ILE A 157 -19.51 -26.46 -9.78
N GLU A 158 -18.57 -27.40 -9.98
CA GLU A 158 -18.34 -28.11 -11.24
C GLU A 158 -19.60 -28.83 -11.76
N HIS A 159 -20.47 -29.28 -10.86
CA HIS A 159 -21.72 -29.96 -11.22
C HIS A 159 -22.87 -29.01 -11.57
N TYR A 160 -22.67 -27.70 -11.47
CA TYR A 160 -23.70 -26.69 -11.72
C TYR A 160 -23.34 -25.84 -12.93
N SER A 161 -24.36 -25.48 -13.72
CA SER A 161 -24.17 -24.51 -14.79
C SER A 161 -23.92 -23.12 -14.21
N PRO A 162 -23.10 -22.26 -14.87
CA PRO A 162 -22.93 -20.86 -14.47
C PRO A 162 -24.24 -20.06 -14.31
N VAL A 163 -25.33 -20.49 -14.94
CA VAL A 163 -26.64 -19.83 -14.77
C VAL A 163 -27.35 -20.18 -13.47
N ASP A 164 -26.97 -21.30 -12.85
CA ASP A 164 -27.57 -21.87 -11.63
C ASP A 164 -26.78 -21.54 -10.36
N ILE A 165 -25.57 -20.98 -10.50
CA ILE A 165 -24.72 -20.58 -9.38
C ILE A 165 -25.03 -19.13 -9.04
N TYR A 166 -25.58 -18.87 -7.85
CA TYR A 166 -25.88 -17.53 -7.37
C TYR A 166 -24.93 -17.09 -6.27
N ASN A 167 -24.56 -15.81 -6.32
CA ASN A 167 -23.96 -15.12 -5.19
C ASN A 167 -24.98 -14.11 -4.66
N CYS A 168 -25.25 -14.17 -3.36
CA CYS A 168 -26.12 -13.22 -2.68
C CYS A 168 -25.33 -12.58 -1.53
N ASP A 169 -25.46 -11.26 -1.38
CA ASP A 169 -24.79 -10.52 -0.31
C ASP A 169 -25.66 -9.35 0.18
N GLU A 170 -25.49 -9.00 1.45
CA GLU A 170 -26.24 -7.94 2.14
C GLU A 170 -25.44 -6.64 2.20
N THR A 171 -26.09 -5.52 1.94
CA THR A 171 -25.48 -4.20 2.09
C THR A 171 -26.41 -3.22 2.78
N GLY A 172 -25.84 -2.35 3.61
CA GLY A 172 -26.57 -1.29 4.29
C GLY A 172 -26.70 -0.05 3.39
N LEU A 173 -27.93 0.30 3.02
CA LEU A 173 -28.24 1.55 2.32
C LEU A 173 -28.62 2.63 3.33
N PHE A 174 -27.65 3.49 3.67
CA PHE A 174 -27.86 4.60 4.60
C PHE A 174 -28.43 5.83 3.89
N PHE A 175 -29.75 5.96 3.87
CA PHE A 175 -30.45 7.00 3.11
C PHE A 175 -30.46 8.38 3.79
N LYS A 176 -30.11 8.46 5.08
CA LYS A 176 -29.97 9.72 5.85
C LYS A 176 -28.54 10.05 6.27
N LEU A 177 -27.55 9.31 5.76
CA LEU A 177 -26.16 9.52 6.16
C LEU A 177 -25.60 10.78 5.49
N MET A 178 -25.32 11.79 6.30
CA MET A 178 -24.63 13.00 5.85
C MET A 178 -23.14 12.70 5.54
N PRO A 179 -22.50 13.49 4.65
CA PRO A 179 -21.07 13.40 4.38
C PRO A 179 -20.23 13.41 5.66
N ASP A 180 -19.13 12.67 5.65
CA ASP A 180 -18.22 12.54 6.79
C ASP A 180 -17.29 13.75 6.97
N ARG A 181 -17.27 14.67 6.01
CA ARG A 181 -16.42 15.85 5.97
C ARG A 181 -17.19 17.05 5.44
N SER A 182 -16.99 18.20 6.08
CA SER A 182 -17.46 19.50 5.61
C SER A 182 -16.29 20.48 5.64
N LEU A 183 -16.32 21.47 4.75
CA LEU A 183 -15.49 22.67 4.90
C LEU A 183 -16.09 23.50 6.04
N VAL A 184 -15.26 24.01 6.95
CA VAL A 184 -15.69 24.77 8.12
C VAL A 184 -14.82 26.02 8.25
N VAL A 185 -15.41 27.15 8.67
CA VAL A 185 -14.71 28.42 8.87
C VAL A 185 -13.92 28.34 10.18
N ASN A 186 -12.71 28.95 10.22
CA ASN A 186 -11.71 28.81 11.30
C ASN A 186 -12.18 29.18 12.73
N ALA A 187 -13.39 29.70 12.92
CA ALA A 187 -13.95 30.08 14.22
C ALA A 187 -15.26 29.34 14.57
N ASP A 188 -15.73 28.44 13.71
CA ASP A 188 -16.92 27.65 14.01
C ASP A 188 -16.58 26.47 14.90
N ASP A 189 -17.35 26.35 15.98
CA ASP A 189 -17.37 25.15 16.80
C ASP A 189 -17.78 23.96 15.92
N CYS A 190 -16.80 23.13 15.55
CA CYS A 190 -16.96 21.94 14.71
C CYS A 190 -17.71 20.81 15.44
N ARG A 191 -18.92 21.08 15.92
CA ARG A 191 -19.80 20.11 16.56
C ARG A 191 -20.62 19.44 15.46
N GLY A 192 -20.14 18.28 15.02
CA GLY A 192 -20.90 17.44 14.09
C GLY A 192 -22.19 16.93 14.73
N GLY A 193 -23.29 16.94 13.98
CA GLY A 193 -24.52 16.27 14.40
C GLY A 193 -24.32 14.75 14.49
N LYS A 194 -25.14 14.09 15.33
CA LYS A 194 -25.17 12.61 15.39
C LYS A 194 -25.52 12.08 13.99
N LYS A 195 -24.61 11.31 13.39
CA LYS A 195 -24.87 10.68 12.09
C LYS A 195 -26.10 9.78 12.24
N SER A 196 -27.12 10.00 11.41
CA SER A 196 -28.23 9.07 11.31
C SER A 196 -27.67 7.73 10.86
N ARG A 197 -28.03 6.68 11.60
CA ARG A 197 -27.70 5.29 11.27
C ARG A 197 -28.87 4.60 10.59
N ASP A 198 -29.93 5.33 10.28
CA ASP A 198 -31.11 4.84 9.58
C ASP A 198 -30.64 4.27 8.24
N ARG A 199 -30.83 2.96 8.10
CA ARG A 199 -30.41 2.19 6.94
C ARG A 199 -31.51 1.22 6.57
N PHE A 200 -31.61 0.94 5.28
CA PHE A 200 -32.25 -0.28 4.83
C PHE A 200 -31.18 -1.35 4.67
N THR A 201 -31.49 -2.59 5.05
CA THR A 201 -30.67 -3.73 4.64
C THR A 201 -31.18 -4.18 3.28
N VAL A 202 -30.30 -4.18 2.29
CA VAL A 202 -30.62 -4.59 0.92
C VAL A 202 -29.87 -5.88 0.63
N LEU A 203 -30.60 -6.96 0.36
CA LEU A 203 -30.05 -8.20 -0.17
C LEU A 203 -30.00 -8.09 -1.70
N LEU A 204 -28.80 -8.24 -2.25
CA LEU A 204 -28.56 -8.28 -3.69
C LEU A 204 -28.13 -9.68 -4.07
N CYS A 205 -28.65 -10.19 -5.18
CA CYS A 205 -28.28 -11.52 -5.64
C CYS A 205 -28.27 -11.62 -7.17
N ALA A 206 -27.23 -12.25 -7.72
CA ALA A 206 -27.04 -12.43 -9.15
C ALA A 206 -26.40 -13.79 -9.45
N ASN A 207 -26.69 -14.34 -10.62
CA ASN A 207 -26.03 -15.56 -11.07
C ASN A 207 -24.61 -15.27 -11.60
N TRP A 208 -23.78 -16.31 -11.62
CA TRP A 208 -22.40 -16.25 -12.09
C TRP A 208 -22.31 -15.80 -13.55
N ALA A 209 -23.24 -16.25 -14.40
CA ALA A 209 -23.30 -15.84 -15.81
C ALA A 209 -23.67 -14.36 -16.01
N GLY A 210 -24.17 -13.67 -14.98
CA GLY A 210 -24.62 -12.27 -15.06
C GLY A 210 -25.91 -12.05 -15.85
N THR A 211 -26.57 -13.13 -16.30
CA THR A 211 -27.80 -13.10 -17.10
C THR A 211 -29.06 -12.93 -16.26
N HIS A 212 -29.01 -13.27 -14.98
CA HIS A 212 -30.13 -13.16 -14.06
C HIS A 212 -29.74 -12.46 -12.76
N LYS A 213 -30.52 -11.44 -12.40
CA LYS A 213 -30.40 -10.67 -11.15
C LYS A 213 -31.74 -10.76 -10.44
N LEU A 214 -31.73 -11.22 -9.19
CA LEU A 214 -32.94 -11.21 -8.38
C LEU A 214 -33.30 -9.75 -8.05
N LYS A 215 -34.61 -9.49 -7.94
CA LYS A 215 -35.11 -8.20 -7.50
C LYS A 215 -34.55 -7.90 -6.11
N PRO A 216 -33.94 -6.72 -5.87
CA PRO A 216 -33.41 -6.38 -4.56
C PRO A 216 -34.48 -6.54 -3.47
N MET A 217 -34.14 -7.29 -2.42
CA MET A 217 -35.01 -7.42 -1.25
C MET A 217 -34.58 -6.37 -0.24
N VAL A 218 -35.54 -5.58 0.23
CA VAL A 218 -35.30 -4.48 1.17
C VAL A 218 -35.99 -4.82 2.47
N ILE A 219 -35.21 -4.88 3.55
CA ILE A 219 -35.70 -5.06 4.91
C ILE A 219 -35.51 -3.71 5.61
N GLY A 220 -36.63 -3.15 6.08
CA GLY A 220 -36.61 -1.99 6.98
C GLY A 220 -36.43 -2.46 8.42
N GLU A 221 -35.53 -1.80 9.16
CA GLU A 221 -35.52 -1.82 10.63
C GLU A 221 -36.56 -0.85 11.18
#